data_AF-A0A8T3V8L4-F1
#
_entry.id   AF-A0A8T3V8L4-F1
#
_cell.length_a   1.000
_cell.length_b   1.000
_cell.length_c   1.000
_cell.angle_alpha   90.00
_cell.angle_beta   90.00
_cell.angle_gamma   90.00
#
_symmetry.space_group_name_H-M   'P 1'
#
loop_
_entity.id
_entity.type
_entity.pdbx_description
1 polymer ?
#
loop_
_entity_poly.entity_id
_entity_poly.type
_entity_poly.pdbx_seq_one_letter_code
_entity_poly.pdbx_strand_id
1 'polypeptide(L)' 'MFKSGNCTECTTCGSCQQTPNVDTPTLFCMNCQPPSEAPCLLACKENAIEILGGAITINSDNCTRCRDCVEVCPLDVIKI' A
#
# COMPACT_ATOMS: atom_id res chain seq x y z
N MET A 1 -7.94 -42.17 -0.85
CA MET A 1 -8.66 -41.53 0.28
C MET A 1 -8.43 -40.03 0.24
N PHE A 2 -9.34 -39.25 -0.34
CA PHE A 2 -9.32 -37.79 -0.24
C PHE A 2 -10.28 -37.40 0.87
N LYS A 3 -9.77 -36.98 2.02
CA LYS A 3 -10.62 -36.45 3.09
C LYS A 3 -10.94 -35.00 2.76
N SER A 4 -12.20 -34.75 2.42
CA SER A 4 -12.79 -33.41 2.39
C SER A 4 -12.76 -32.83 3.81
N GLY A 5 -11.72 -32.04 4.09
CA GLY A 5 -11.61 -31.19 5.27
C GLY A 5 -11.83 -29.73 4.86
N ASN A 6 -12.60 -28.99 5.65
CA ASN A 6 -12.78 -27.55 5.42
C ASN A 6 -11.43 -26.85 5.63
N CYS A 7 -10.96 -26.15 4.60
CA CYS A 7 -9.70 -25.41 4.60
C CYS A 7 -9.87 -24.12 5.42
N THR A 8 -9.98 -24.25 6.75
CA THR A 8 -10.12 -23.10 7.64
C THR A 8 -8.78 -22.54 8.09
N GLU A 9 -7.67 -23.27 7.89
CA GLU A 9 -6.32 -22.87 8.32
C GLU A 9 -5.27 -23.25 7.25
N CYS A 10 -4.32 -22.36 6.99
CA CYS A 10 -3.33 -22.48 5.90
C CYS A 10 -2.21 -23.51 6.14
N THR A 11 -2.22 -24.21 7.27
CA THR A 11 -1.27 -25.28 7.58
C THR A 11 -1.58 -26.61 6.90
N THR A 12 -2.78 -26.76 6.33
CA THR A 12 -3.24 -28.07 5.81
C THR A 12 -3.31 -28.17 4.28
N CYS A 13 -3.39 -27.05 3.56
CA CYS A 13 -3.34 -27.03 2.09
C CYS A 13 -2.08 -26.28 1.66
N GLY A 14 -1.06 -27.01 1.21
CA GLY A 14 0.29 -26.51 0.85
C GLY A 14 0.34 -25.59 -0.38
N SER A 15 -0.51 -24.58 -0.45
CA SER A 15 -0.53 -23.57 -1.51
C SER A 15 -0.85 -22.15 -0.99
N CYS A 16 -0.89 -21.93 0.33
CA CYS A 16 -1.09 -20.59 0.85
C CYS A 16 0.18 -19.74 0.67
N GLN A 17 0.20 -18.90 -0.37
CA GLN A 17 1.03 -17.69 -0.40
C GLN A 17 0.44 -16.66 0.57
N GLN A 18 0.52 -16.90 1.88
CA GLN A 18 0.37 -15.79 2.82
C GLN A 18 1.66 -14.98 2.75
N THR A 19 1.60 -13.79 2.18
CA THR A 19 2.71 -12.84 2.32
C THR A 19 2.79 -12.45 3.79
N PRO A 20 3.96 -12.60 4.43
CA PRO A 20 4.15 -12.18 5.81
C PRO A 20 3.87 -10.67 5.90
N ASN A 21 3.20 -10.27 6.98
CA ASN A 21 2.89 -8.89 7.32
C ASN A 21 4.00 -7.93 6.90
N VAL A 22 3.72 -7.05 5.93
CA VAL A 22 4.49 -5.83 5.74
C VAL A 22 3.77 -4.81 6.61
N ASP A 23 4.25 -4.62 7.84
CA ASP A 23 3.67 -3.71 8.84
C ASP A 23 3.67 -2.23 8.38
N THR A 24 4.28 -1.95 7.23
CA THR A 24 4.16 -0.71 6.48
C THR A 24 3.60 -1.02 5.09
N PRO A 25 2.38 -0.59 4.74
CA PRO A 25 1.86 -0.77 3.39
C PRO A 25 2.64 0.13 2.42
N THR A 26 3.78 -0.36 1.95
CA THR A 26 4.53 0.25 0.86
C THR A 26 3.72 0.05 -0.41
N LEU A 27 3.02 1.09 -0.82
CA LEU A 27 2.12 1.02 -1.95
C LEU A 27 2.94 1.21 -3.23
N PHE A 28 3.07 0.18 -4.06
CA PHE A 28 3.75 0.31 -5.34
C PHE A 28 2.78 0.88 -6.40
N CYS A 29 3.08 2.06 -6.93
CA CYS A 29 2.27 2.73 -7.95
C CYS A 29 3.11 2.98 -9.23
N MET A 30 2.90 2.16 -10.25
CA MET A 30 3.57 2.31 -11.55
C MET A 30 2.91 3.36 -12.47
N ASN A 31 1.74 3.88 -12.09
CA ASN A 31 1.01 4.87 -12.90
C ASN A 31 1.53 6.30 -12.74
N CYS A 32 2.24 6.59 -11.64
CA CYS A 32 2.83 7.90 -11.40
C CYS A 32 4.22 7.96 -12.05
N GLN A 33 4.28 8.31 -13.34
CA GLN A 33 5.52 8.62 -14.06
C GLN A 33 5.45 10.02 -14.70
N PRO A 34 6.42 10.91 -14.42
CA PRO A 34 7.52 10.73 -13.46
C PRO A 34 7.04 10.79 -11.99
N PRO A 35 7.71 10.10 -11.06
CA PRO A 35 7.30 10.08 -9.65
C PRO A 35 7.30 11.46 -9.00
N SER A 36 8.13 12.39 -9.48
CA SER A 36 8.15 13.79 -9.03
C SER A 36 6.85 14.56 -9.28
N GLU A 37 6.00 14.07 -10.18
CA GLU A 37 4.71 14.68 -10.56
C GLU A 37 3.52 13.93 -9.96
N ALA A 38 3.76 12.96 -9.08
CA ALA A 38 2.68 12.23 -8.43
C ALA A 38 1.75 13.18 -7.66
N PRO A 39 0.43 13.19 -7.93
CA PRO A 39 -0.50 14.12 -7.28
C PRO A 39 -0.47 14.01 -5.75
N CYS A 40 -0.33 12.80 -5.22
CA CYS A 40 -0.24 12.56 -3.78
C CYS A 40 1.00 13.22 -3.15
N LEU A 41 2.14 13.20 -3.83
CA LEU A 41 3.37 13.85 -3.40
C LEU A 41 3.18 15.37 -3.35
N LEU A 42 2.61 15.95 -4.41
CA LEU A 42 2.39 17.39 -4.53
C LEU A 42 1.33 17.93 -3.56
N ALA A 43 0.33 17.12 -3.22
CA ALA A 43 -0.73 17.50 -2.29
C ALA A 43 -0.31 17.44 -0.81
N CYS A 44 0.73 16.67 -0.47
CA CYS A 44 1.14 16.48 0.92
C CYS A 44 1.93 17.68 1.46
N LYS A 45 1.24 18.58 2.17
CA LYS A 45 1.86 19.78 2.79
C LYS A 45 2.95 19.46 3.81
N GLU A 46 2.81 18.35 4.52
CA GLU A 46 3.76 17.90 5.55
C GLU A 46 4.99 17.20 4.97
N ASN A 47 5.03 17.00 3.64
CA ASN A 47 6.07 16.21 2.97
C ASN A 47 6.24 14.81 3.59
N ALA A 48 5.13 14.22 4.04
CA ALA A 48 5.12 12.90 4.67
C ALA A 48 5.16 11.74 3.66
N ILE A 49 5.23 12.02 2.36
CA ILE A 49 5.17 11.02 1.28
C ILE A 49 6.50 11.01 0.51
N GLU A 50 7.06 9.83 0.33
CA GLU A 50 8.27 9.61 -0.48
C GLU A 50 8.01 8.56 -1.55
N ILE A 51 8.66 8.70 -2.72
CA ILE A 51 8.54 7.75 -3.84
C ILE A 51 9.90 7.20 -4.23
N LEU A 52 10.11 5.90 -4.01
CA LEU A 52 11.36 5.20 -4.29
C LEU A 52 11.12 4.07 -5.29
N GLY A 53 11.55 4.24 -6.53
CA GLY A 53 11.43 3.20 -7.55
C GLY A 53 9.99 2.79 -7.87
N GLY A 54 9.01 3.67 -7.64
CA GLY A 54 7.58 3.40 -7.81
C GLY A 54 6.87 2.97 -6.52
N ALA A 55 7.61 2.69 -5.44
CA ALA A 55 7.05 2.49 -4.10
C ALA A 55 6.73 3.84 -3.45
N ILE A 56 5.48 4.02 -3.03
CA ILE A 56 5.01 5.13 -2.21
C ILE A 56 5.12 4.71 -0.74
N THR A 57 5.86 5.50 0.04
CA THR A 57 6.01 5.33 1.49
C THR A 57 5.43 6.54 2.20
N ILE A 58 4.67 6.32 3.27
CA ILE A 58 4.08 7.38 4.09
C ILE A 58 4.75 7.34 5.46
N ASN A 59 5.33 8.46 5.87
CA ASN A 59 5.87 8.63 7.21
C ASN A 59 4.72 8.96 8.18
N SER A 60 4.34 7.98 9.00
CA SER A 60 3.26 8.09 9.99
C SER A 60 3.50 9.16 11.06
N ASP A 61 4.76 9.49 11.37
CA ASP A 61 5.10 10.49 12.39
C ASP A 61 4.85 11.92 11.87
N ASN A 62 5.02 12.12 10.56
CA ASN A 62 4.77 13.41 9.89
C ASN A 62 3.34 13.49 9.31
N CYS A 63 2.65 12.36 9.14
CA CYS A 63 1.33 12.34 8.54
C CYS A 63 0.26 12.79 9.53
N THR A 64 -0.31 13.97 9.29
CA THR A 64 -1.42 14.54 10.07
C THR A 64 -2.80 13.93 9.75
N ARG A 65 -2.85 12.94 8.85
CA ARG A 65 -4.09 12.30 8.38
C ARG A 65 -5.10 13.29 7.78
N CYS A 66 -4.62 14.33 7.09
CA CYS A 66 -5.48 15.30 6.40
C CYS A 66 -6.27 14.73 5.21
N ARG A 67 -5.83 13.58 4.66
CA ARG A 67 -6.43 12.85 3.54
C ARG A 67 -6.35 13.53 2.16
N ASP A 68 -5.69 14.68 2.04
CA ASP A 68 -5.51 15.38 0.75
C ASP A 68 -4.94 14.45 -0.35
N CYS A 69 -3.96 13.61 -0.02
CA CYS A 69 -3.36 12.66 -0.95
C CYS A 69 -4.32 11.56 -1.44
N VAL A 70 -5.34 11.21 -0.65
CA VAL A 70 -6.39 10.25 -1.02
C VAL A 70 -7.33 10.91 -2.03
N GLU A 71 -7.74 12.15 -1.77
CA GLU A 71 -8.68 12.89 -2.64
C GLU A 71 -8.11 13.17 -4.04
N VAL A 72 -6.81 13.49 -4.13
CA VAL A 72 -6.16 13.77 -5.42
C VAL A 72 -5.73 12.51 -6.18
N CYS A 73 -5.75 11.34 -5.55
CA CYS A 73 -5.33 10.10 -6.19
C CYS A 73 -6.47 9.52 -7.04
N PRO A 74 -6.39 9.55 -8.38
CA PRO A 74 -7.49 9.08 -9.23
C PRO A 74 -7.73 7.57 -9.14
N LEU A 75 -6.78 6.82 -8.56
CA LEU A 75 -6.85 5.38 -8.39
C LEU A 75 -7.42 4.96 -7.04
N ASP A 76 -7.57 5.90 -6.09
CA ASP A 76 -8.09 5.63 -4.73
C ASP A 76 -7.38 4.45 -4.02
N VAL A 77 -6.06 4.32 -4.24
CA VAL A 77 -5.24 3.22 -3.72
C VAL A 77 -4.57 3.55 -2.39
N ILE A 78 -4.50 4.82 -2.02
CA ILE A 78 -3.84 5.29 -0.80
C ILE A 78 -4.79 5.15 0.38
N LYS A 79 -4.34 4.51 1.47
CA LYS A 79 -5.12 4.34 2.71
C LYS A 79 -4.36 4.94 3.90
N ILE A 80 -5.00 5.87 4.60
CA ILE A 80 -4.47 6.61 5.77
C ILE A 80 -5.54 6.70 6.86
#